data_AF-A0A392VBQ8-F1
#
_entry.id   AF-A0A392VBQ8-F1
#
_cell.length_a   1.000
_cell.length_b   1.000
_cell.length_c   1.000
_cell.angle_alpha   90.00
_cell.angle_beta   90.00
_cell.angle_gamma   90.00
#
_symmetry.space_group_name_H-M   'P 1'
#
loop_
_entity.id
_entity.type
_entity.pdbx_description
1 polymer ?
#
loop_
_entity_poly.entity_id
_entity_poly.type
_entity_poly.pdbx_seq_one_letter_code
_entity_poly.pdbx_strand_id
1 'polypeptide(L)' 'MSSKEVRKSLGGQAEVFAMFASLKLESGNKMEELPVVCEFPDVFPGDVSDVPPEREVE' A
#
# COMPACT_ATOMS: atom_id res chain seq x y z
N MET A 1 -3.29 -17.86 -23.85
CA MET A 1 -2.60 -18.10 -22.57
C MET A 1 -3.55 -18.81 -21.62
N SER A 2 -3.11 -19.89 -20.96
CA SER A 2 -3.92 -20.61 -19.99
C SER A 2 -3.80 -19.98 -18.60
N SER A 3 -4.83 -20.13 -17.76
CA SER A 3 -4.83 -19.66 -16.36
C SER A 3 -3.65 -20.20 -15.54
N LYS A 4 -3.12 -21.38 -15.90
CA LYS A 4 -1.92 -21.96 -15.27
C LYS A 4 -0.65 -21.18 -15.64
N GLU A 5 -0.52 -20.77 -16.89
CA GLU A 5 0.60 -19.95 -17.35
C GLU A 5 0.54 -18.53 -16.76
N VAL A 6 -0.65 -17.93 -16.70
CA VAL A 6 -0.85 -16.61 -16.06
C VAL A 6 -0.48 -16.64 -14.58
N ARG A 7 -0.85 -17.70 -13.85
CA ARG A 7 -0.48 -17.86 -12.44
C ARG A 7 1.03 -18.06 -12.26
N LYS A 8 1.66 -18.83 -13.14
CA LYS A 8 3.10 -19.09 -13.12
C LYS A 8 3.90 -17.81 -13.40
N SER A 9 3.47 -17.00 -14.36
CA SER A 9 4.11 -15.70 -14.64
C SER A 9 3.87 -14.69 -13.54
N LEU A 10 2.68 -14.69 -12.91
CA LEU A 10 2.35 -13.81 -11.79
C LEU A 10 3.17 -14.13 -10.53
N GLY A 11 3.45 -15.41 -10.27
CA GLY A 11 4.28 -15.82 -9.12
C GLY A 11 5.69 -15.22 -9.17
N GLY A 12 6.33 -15.25 -10.34
CA GLY A 12 7.65 -14.61 -10.52
C GLY A 12 7.58 -13.08 -10.42
N GLN A 13 6.50 -12.45 -10.89
CA GLN A 13 6.35 -11.00 -10.73
C GLN A 13 6.10 -10.58 -9.28
N ALA A 14 5.37 -11.38 -8.50
CA ALA A 14 5.15 -11.12 -7.08
C ALA A 14 6.47 -11.15 -6.28
N GLU A 15 7.35 -12.11 -6.60
CA GLU A 15 8.66 -12.24 -5.96
C GLU A 15 9.58 -11.05 -6.29
N VAL A 16 9.64 -10.63 -7.55
CA VAL A 16 10.41 -9.45 -7.98
C VAL A 16 9.87 -8.17 -7.34
N PHE A 17 8.54 -8.04 -7.23
CA PHE A 17 7.90 -6.90 -6.56
C PHE A 17 8.21 -6.87 -5.05
N ALA A 18 8.15 -8.02 -4.38
CA ALA A 18 8.51 -8.13 -2.97
C ALA A 18 9.98 -7.75 -2.72
N MET A 19 10.91 -8.20 -3.58
CA MET A 19 12.32 -7.85 -3.48
C MET A 19 12.54 -6.33 -3.69
N PHE A 20 11.84 -5.72 -4.65
CA PHE A 20 11.89 -4.28 -4.88
C PHE A 20 11.30 -3.46 -3.72
N ALA A 21 10.18 -3.91 -3.16
CA ALA A 21 9.56 -3.29 -1.99
C ALA A 21 10.47 -3.37 -0.75
N SER A 22 11.11 -4.53 -0.51
CA SER A 22 12.09 -4.70 0.57
C SER A 22 13.32 -3.81 0.38
N LEU A 23 13.85 -3.70 -0.84
CA LEU A 23 14.97 -2.81 -1.15
C LEU A 23 14.61 -1.32 -0.92
N LYS A 24 13.39 -0.91 -1.27
CA LYS A 24 12.88 0.44 -0.96
C LYS A 24 12.63 0.66 0.53
N LEU A 25 12.23 -0.38 1.26
CA LEU A 25 12.01 -0.34 2.71
C LEU A 25 13.34 -0.21 3.47
N GLU A 26 14.35 -0.98 3.07
CA GLU A 26 15.71 -0.89 3.64
C GLU A 26 16.40 0.44 3.32
N SER A 27 16.09 1.06 2.18
CA SER A 27 16.68 2.35 1.79
C SER A 27 16.13 3.55 2.59
N GLY A 28 15.24 3.33 3.57
CA GLY A 28 14.68 4.41 4.39
C GLY A 28 13.78 5.36 3.61
N ASN A 29 13.30 4.97 2.42
CA ASN A 29 12.21 5.69 1.78
C ASN A 29 10.97 5.42 2.63
N LYS A 30 10.74 6.33 3.57
CA LYS A 30 9.47 6.45 4.28
C LYS A 30 8.38 6.34 3.23
N MET A 31 7.35 5.58 3.54
CA MET A 31 6.16 5.33 2.72
C MET A 31 5.45 6.62 2.21
N GLU A 32 5.94 7.80 2.59
CA GLU A 32 5.65 9.15 2.08
C GLU A 32 5.87 9.35 0.57
N GLU A 33 6.56 8.46 -0.15
CA GLU A 33 6.82 8.67 -1.60
C GLU A 33 5.74 8.08 -2.53
N LEU A 34 4.67 7.46 -1.99
CA LEU A 34 3.47 7.17 -2.78
C LEU A 34 2.79 8.52 -3.08
N PRO A 35 2.79 9.03 -4.33
CA PRO A 35 2.30 10.38 -4.63
C PRO A 35 0.85 10.58 -4.18
N VAL A 36 0.05 9.51 -4.25
CA VAL A 36 -1.35 9.45 -3.82
C VAL A 36 -1.54 9.76 -2.33
N VAL A 37 -0.56 9.47 -1.48
CA VAL A 37 -0.67 9.60 -0.02
C VAL A 37 -0.21 10.97 0.49
N CYS A 38 0.54 11.73 -0.32
CA CYS A 38 1.14 13.02 0.07
C CYS A 38 0.61 14.24 -0.68
N GLU A 39 -0.38 14.09 -1.57
CA GLU A 39 -1.03 15.25 -2.21
C GLU A 39 -1.88 16.08 -1.22
N PHE A 40 -2.17 15.50 -0.06
CA PHE A 40 -3.14 16.02 0.91
C PHE A 40 -2.67 15.88 2.37
N PRO A 41 -1.47 16.37 2.74
CA PRO A 41 -0.95 16.23 4.11
C PRO A 41 -1.80 17.01 5.14
N ASP A 42 -2.52 18.05 4.72
CA ASP A 42 -3.44 18.83 5.56
C ASP A 42 -4.80 18.14 5.77
N VAL A 43 -5.09 17.06 5.02
CA VAL A 43 -6.40 16.38 5.06
C VAL A 43 -6.42 15.31 6.14
N PHE A 44 -5.24 14.87 6.59
CA PHE A 44 -5.07 14.01 7.75
C PHE A 44 -4.10 14.71 8.73
N PRO A 45 -4.58 15.68 9.53
CA PRO A 45 -3.78 16.19 10.64
C PRO A 45 -3.32 15.00 11.50
N GLY A 46 -2.08 15.04 12.00
CA GLY A 46 -1.46 13.97 12.81
C GLY A 46 -2.22 13.60 14.11
N ASP A 47 -3.33 14.29 14.37
CA ASP A 47 -4.30 14.06 15.44
C ASP A 47 -5.66 13.59 14.86
N VAL A 48 -5.68 12.55 14.02
CA VAL A 48 -6.94 11.84 13.71
C VAL A 48 -7.38 11.05 14.95
N SER A 49 -7.99 11.75 15.91
CA SER A 49 -8.73 11.16 17.03
C SER A 49 -10.16 10.76 16.63
N ASP A 50 -10.57 11.03 15.40
CA ASP A 50 -11.94 10.80 14.96
C ASP A 50 -12.12 9.37 14.43
N VAL A 51 -12.10 8.41 15.37
CA VAL A 51 -12.91 7.22 15.17
C VAL A 51 -14.36 7.70 15.15
N PRO A 52 -15.10 7.61 14.02
CA PRO A 52 -16.50 7.95 14.03
C PRO A 52 -17.20 7.09 15.09
N PRO A 53 -18.10 7.66 15.90
CA PRO A 53 -18.80 6.90 16.94
C PRO A 53 -19.40 5.62 16.37
N GLU A 54 -19.45 4.54 17.16
CA GLU A 54 -20.11 3.30 16.75
C GLU A 54 -21.52 3.62 16.23
N ARG A 55 -21.74 3.40 14.93
CA ARG A 55 -23.01 3.70 14.29
C ARG A 55 -23.91 2.47 14.48
N GLU A 56 -25.03 2.63 15.16
CA GLU A 56 -26.06 1.58 15.18
C GLU A 56 -26.57 1.38 13.73
N VAL A 57 -26.44 0.17 13.22
CA VAL A 57 -27.03 -0.24 11.94
C VAL A 57 -28.45 -0.73 12.25
N GLU A 58 -29.45 -0.05 11.70
CA GLU A 58 -30.85 -0.50 11.72
C GLU A 58 -31.05 -1.74 10.82
#